data_AF-A0A1G9E2D4-F1
#
_entry.id   AF-A0A1G9E2D4-F1
#
_cell.length_a   1.000
_cell.length_b   1.000
_cell.length_c   1.000
_cell.angle_alpha   90.00
_cell.angle_beta   90.00
_cell.angle_gamma   90.00
#
_symmetry.space_group_name_H-M   'P 1'
#
loop_
_entity.id
_entity.type
_entity.pdbx_description
1 polymer ?
#
loop_
_entity_poly.entity_id
_entity_poly.type
_entity_poly.pdbx_seq_one_letter_code
_entity_poly.pdbx_strand_id
1 'polypeptide(L)' 'MYQDPKRVRTRYGSINLDEYEARLIDALSDYTGIERASLLRQLVLKEALETLGLSDLDTPSVARSAG' A
#
# COMPACT_ATOMS: atom_id res chain seq x y z
N MET A 1 -1.24 6.17 24.39
CA MET A 1 -0.52 5.86 23.15
C MET A 1 -0.50 7.10 22.27
N TYR A 2 0.67 7.72 22.08
CA TYR A 2 0.82 8.85 21.17
C TYR A 2 0.76 8.32 19.74
N GLN A 3 -0.39 8.45 19.08
CA GLN A 3 -0.48 8.22 17.65
C GLN A 3 0.38 9.30 17.00
N ASP A 4 1.49 8.91 16.36
CA ASP A 4 2.33 9.84 15.61
C ASP A 4 1.43 10.63 14.64
N PRO A 5 1.29 11.96 14.81
CA PRO A 5 0.37 12.76 14.02
C PRO A 5 0.71 12.71 12.53
N LYS A 6 1.94 12.34 12.14
CA LYS A 6 2.34 12.13 10.75
C LYS A 6 1.80 10.83 10.13
N ARG A 7 1.38 9.86 10.94
CA ARG A 7 0.80 8.58 10.49
C ARG A 7 -0.72 8.63 10.33
N VAL A 8 -1.36 9.70 10.77
CA VAL A 8 -2.79 9.91 10.54
C VAL A 8 -3.01 10.10 9.05
N ARG A 9 -3.80 9.20 8.45
CA ARG A 9 -4.12 9.20 7.02
C ARG A 9 -5.09 10.35 6.71
N THR A 10 -4.56 11.55 6.50
CA THR A 10 -5.37 12.76 6.20
C THR A 10 -5.53 13.02 4.71
N ARG A 11 -4.66 12.44 3.86
CA ARG A 11 -4.70 12.59 2.41
C ARG A 11 -5.40 11.39 1.78
N TYR A 12 -6.40 11.66 0.95
CA TYR A 12 -7.08 10.66 0.13
C TYR A 12 -6.71 10.85 -1.34
N GLY A 13 -6.67 9.76 -2.09
CA GLY A 13 -6.54 9.75 -3.54
C GLY A 13 -7.61 8.84 -4.11
N SER A 14 -8.29 9.27 -5.16
CA SER A 14 -9.24 8.47 -5.91
C SER A 14 -8.64 8.06 -7.26
N ILE A 15 -8.96 6.85 -7.70
CA ILE A 15 -8.55 6.32 -9.00
C ILE A 15 -9.84 5.94 -9.73
N ASN A 16 -9.97 6.36 -10.98
CA ASN A 16 -11.06 5.91 -11.84
C ASN A 16 -10.59 4.65 -12.55
N LEU A 17 -11.38 3.59 -12.45
CA LEU A 17 -11.13 2.30 -13.10
C LEU A 17 -12.25 2.04 -14.10
N ASP A 18 -11.92 1.40 -15.21
CA ASP A 18 -12.93 0.82 -16.08
C ASP A 18 -13.55 -0.47 -15.48
N GLU A 19 -14.55 -1.03 -16.15
CA GLU A 19 -15.25 -2.23 -15.67
C GLU A 19 -14.34 -3.48 -15.60
N TYR A 20 -13.35 -3.58 -16.49
CA TYR A 20 -12.43 -4.70 -16.53
C TYR A 20 -11.40 -4.59 -15.41
N GLU A 21 -10.80 -3.42 -15.24
CA GLU A 21 -9.86 -3.10 -14.16
C GLU A 21 -10.51 -3.29 -12.79
N ALA A 22 -11.74 -2.81 -12.62
CA ALA A 22 -12.49 -3.02 -11.38
C ALA A 22 -12.66 -4.52 -11.08
N ARG A 23 -13.11 -5.30 -12.06
CA ARG A 23 -13.28 -6.76 -11.90
C ARG A 23 -11.98 -7.49 -11.56
N LEU A 24 -10.87 -7.08 -12.16
CA LEU A 24 -9.56 -7.65 -11.85
C LEU A 24 -9.18 -7.39 -10.38
N ILE A 25 -9.37 -6.16 -9.91
CA ILE A 25 -9.08 -5.79 -8.52
C ILE A 25 -10.00 -6.54 -7.55
N ASP A 26 -11.28 -6.72 -7.88
CA ASP A 26 -12.21 -7.52 -7.06
C ASP A 26 -11.75 -8.98 -6.98
N ALA A 27 -11.44 -9.60 -8.12
CA ALA A 27 -10.97 -10.98 -8.15
C ALA A 27 -9.67 -11.17 -7.34
N LEU A 28 -8.76 -10.19 -7.40
CA LEU A 28 -7.51 -10.22 -6.64
C LEU A 28 -7.74 -10.02 -5.13
N SER A 29 -8.67 -9.12 -4.77
CA SER A 29 -9.13 -8.93 -3.39
C SER A 29 -9.71 -10.23 -2.83
N ASP A 30 -10.61 -10.88 -3.58
CA ASP A 30 -11.26 -12.13 -3.18
C ASP A 30 -10.25 -13.28 -3.04
N TYR A 31 -9.28 -13.34 -3.95
CA TYR A 31 -8.24 -14.38 -3.91
C TYR A 31 -7.28 -14.21 -2.74
N THR A 32 -6.88 -12.99 -2.41
CA THR A 32 -5.91 -12.70 -1.34
C THR A 32 -6.55 -12.54 0.03
N GLY A 33 -7.86 -12.28 0.10
CA GLY A 33 -8.58 -11.92 1.32
C GLY A 33 -8.24 -10.52 1.85
N ILE A 34 -7.53 -9.70 1.08
CA ILE A 34 -7.13 -8.35 1.47
C ILE A 34 -8.22 -7.36 1.07
N GLU A 35 -8.58 -6.44 1.95
CA GLU A 35 -9.51 -5.36 1.61
C GLU A 35 -9.02 -4.54 0.41
N ARG A 36 -9.91 -4.30 -0.57
CA ARG A 36 -9.65 -3.54 -1.79
C ARG A 36 -8.86 -2.25 -1.59
N ALA A 37 -9.24 -1.43 -0.61
CA ALA A 37 -8.55 -0.16 -0.32
C ALA A 37 -7.10 -0.37 0.16
N SER A 38 -6.87 -1.42 0.96
CA SER A 38 -5.54 -1.81 1.43
C SER A 38 -4.70 -2.35 0.27
N LEU A 39 -5.29 -3.19 -0.58
CA LEU A 39 -4.63 -3.76 -1.75
C LEU A 39 -4.21 -2.69 -2.75
N LEU A 40 -5.12 -1.78 -3.12
CA LEU A 40 -4.81 -0.66 -4.01
C LEU A 40 -3.69 0.22 -3.45
N ARG A 41 -3.73 0.49 -2.14
CA ARG A 41 -2.66 1.24 -1.47
C ARG A 41 -1.31 0.52 -1.57
N GLN A 42 -1.28 -0.79 -1.34
CA GLN A 42 -0.04 -1.57 -1.45
C GLN A 42 0.52 -1.54 -2.87
N LEU A 43 -0.34 -1.72 -3.88
CA LEU A 43 0.07 -1.67 -5.28
C LEU A 43 0.62 -0.29 -5.67
N VAL A 44 -0.09 0.79 -5.33
CA VAL A 44 0.35 2.17 -5.64
C VAL A 44 1.67 2.51 -4.96
N LEU A 45 1.82 2.16 -3.68
CA LEU A 45 3.07 2.44 -2.95
C LEU A 45 4.23 1.59 -3.46
N LYS A 46 3.98 0.33 -3.81
CA LYS A 46 5.00 -0.55 -4.39
C LYS A 46 5.50 0.04 -5.71
N GLU A 47 4.60 0.36 -6.63
CA GLU A 47 4.94 0.95 -7.93
C GLU A 47 5.66 2.29 -7.78
N ALA A 48 5.21 3.15 -6.85
CA ALA A 48 5.87 4.43 -6.59
C ALA A 48 7.32 4.25 -6.08
N LEU A 49 7.56 3.27 -5.20
CA LEU A 49 8.91 2.96 -4.71
C LEU A 49 9.79 2.38 -5.83
N GLU A 50 9.23 1.51 -6.68
CA GLU A 50 9.90 0.95 -7.86
C GLU A 50 10.29 2.03 -8.87
N THR A 51 9.37 2.95 -9.15
CA THR A 51 9.63 4.10 -10.04
C THR A 51 10.73 5.02 -9.50
N LEU A 52 10.83 5.15 -8.17
CA LEU A 52 11.89 5.93 -7.52
C LEU A 52 13.23 5.17 -7.42
N GLY A 53 13.27 3.89 -7.81
CA GLY A 53 14.45 3.03 -7.66
C GLY A 53 14.77 2.67 -6.20
N LEU A 54 13.81 2.85 -5.28
CA LEU A 54 13.98 2.64 -3.84
C LEU A 54 13.64 1.20 -3.40
N SER A 55 13.27 0.34 -4.34
CA SER A 55 12.81 -1.04 -4.04
C SER A 55 13.89 -1.97 -3.51
N ASP A 56 15.15 -1.61 -3.72
CA ASP A 56 16.32 -2.33 -3.19
C ASP A 56 16.85 -1.70 -1.89
N LEU A 57 16.30 -0.56 -1.47
CA LEU A 57 16.57 -0.01 -0.15
C LEU A 57 15.75 -0.81 0.87
N ASP A 58 16.35 -1.93 1.24
CA ASP A 58 16.07 -2.74 2.42
C ASP A 58 15.37 -1.87 3.48
N THR A 59 14.07 -2.06 3.64
CA THR A 59 13.34 -1.41 4.72
C THR A 59 13.99 -1.90 6.00
N PRO A 60 14.64 -1.06 6.84
CA PRO A 60 15.19 -1.55 8.09
C PRO A 60 14.01 -2.08 8.89
N SER A 61 13.99 -3.41 9.05
CA SER A 61 13.00 -4.08 9.86
C SER A 61 13.04 -3.42 11.25
N VAL A 62 11.87 -2.99 11.72
CA VAL A 62 11.69 -2.34 13.02
C VAL A 62 11.92 -3.32 14.19
N ALA A 63 12.67 -4.41 13.96
CA ALA A 63 12.96 -5.48 14.91
C ALA A 63 14.39 -5.44 15.47
N ARG A 64 15.23 -4.44 15.13
CA ARG A 64 16.66 -4.42 15.53
C ARG A 64 17.08 -3.35 16.54
N SER A 65 16.17 -2.82 17.36
CA SER A 65 16.52 -1.93 18.49
C SER A 65 16.18 -2.52 19.86
N ALA A 66 16.52 -3.78 20.08
CA ALA A 66 16.63 -4.37 21.41
C ALA A 66 18.01 -5.03 21.52
N GLY A 67 18.96 -4.25 22.00
CA GLY A 67 20.33 -4.63 22.36
C GLY A 67 20.85 -3.58 23.33
#